data_AF-A0A0V7ZS84-F1
#
_entry.id   AF-A0A0V7ZS84-F1
#
_cell.length_a   1.000
_cell.length_b   1.000
_cell.length_c   1.000
_cell.angle_alpha   90.00
_cell.angle_beta   90.00
_cell.angle_gamma   90.00
#
_symmetry.space_group_name_H-M   'P 1'
#
loop_
_entity.id
_entity.type
_entity.pdbx_description
1 polymer ?
#
loop_
_entity_poly.entity_id
_entity_poly.type
_entity_poly.pdbx_seq_one_letter_code
_entity_poly.pdbx_strand_id
1 'polypeptide(L)'
;MNPASIDEWFPTEQQRKYISLLRGQTNLTRRRAECFVKLWAYLLVKQYDESGNNLELPLTKLLAPKGFIPCTHKEAHELFYSTQERGSERAAGMMMDKLATIGLIEKEFDGNTTCVRVISPLTNLNDTVQPKKSVEVFADVFEPRIDTIPVSSYLRHHFNFGNNTAASHRIARILRNWSKQSSAIMRVLRRCDNNYPVGFYVLYPVAKESEENYFTSPRHSLYFSVNSDSDPIKMAVPGDTNCTCIHIRGWYIEPDYLNFNNICKFLEDGKQSLTKMQADFPELCDMYTIPLQPIYEQLATALGFHKIESDPHSSVSWMYIAVDNYLKLELTKVLSVLKFN
;
A
#
# COMPACT_ATOMS: atom_id res chain seq x y z
N MET A 1 4.90 31.64 8.24
CA MET A 1 5.94 30.70 8.73
C MET A 1 7.11 30.62 7.75
N ASN A 2 8.36 30.59 8.24
CA ASN A 2 9.57 30.35 7.42
C ASN A 2 9.92 28.84 7.38
N PRO A 3 9.73 28.10 6.27
CA PRO A 3 10.04 26.67 6.19
C PRO A 3 11.49 26.32 6.52
N ALA A 4 12.44 27.26 6.36
CA ALA A 4 13.85 27.04 6.66
C ALA A 4 14.14 26.89 8.17
N SER A 5 13.25 27.39 9.04
CA SER A 5 13.35 27.28 10.50
C SER A 5 12.83 25.94 11.05
N ILE A 6 12.60 24.93 10.20
CA ILE A 6 12.03 23.64 10.63
C ILE A 6 12.85 22.95 11.73
N ASP A 7 14.17 23.14 11.74
CA ASP A 7 15.06 22.53 12.74
C ASP A 7 14.91 23.20 14.13
N GLU A 8 14.35 24.42 14.21
CA GLU A 8 13.96 25.09 15.47
C GLU A 8 12.63 24.54 15.99
N TRP A 9 11.67 24.28 15.08
CA TRP A 9 10.35 23.77 15.45
C TRP A 9 10.36 22.28 15.75
N PHE A 10 11.22 21.52 15.08
CA PHE A 10 11.36 20.08 15.27
C PHE A 10 12.84 19.70 15.24
N PRO A 11 13.51 19.62 16.41
CA PRO A 11 14.95 19.44 16.49
C PRO A 11 15.47 18.20 15.78
N THR A 12 16.68 18.30 15.22
CA THR A 12 17.34 17.24 14.44
C THR A 12 17.43 15.91 15.19
N GLU A 13 17.59 15.91 16.51
CA GLU A 13 17.58 14.68 17.31
C GLU A 13 16.24 13.96 17.28
N GLN A 14 15.12 14.71 17.34
CA GLN A 14 13.79 14.13 17.22
C GLN A 14 13.54 13.68 15.77
N GLN A 15 13.94 14.48 14.77
CA GLN A 15 13.88 14.07 13.37
C GLN A 15 14.58 12.72 13.14
N ARG A 16 15.79 12.52 13.69
CA ARG A 16 16.56 11.27 13.55
C ARG A 16 15.81 10.06 14.09
N LYS A 17 15.06 10.19 15.21
CA LYS A 17 14.25 9.10 15.75
C LYS A 17 13.15 8.69 14.76
N TYR A 18 12.41 9.65 14.23
CA TYR A 18 11.36 9.40 13.24
C TYR A 18 11.94 8.83 11.93
N ILE A 19 13.04 9.39 11.43
CA ILE A 19 13.74 8.87 10.25
C ILE A 19 14.20 7.42 10.49
N SER A 20 14.72 7.09 11.67
CA SER A 20 15.14 5.72 12.00
C SER A 20 13.96 4.74 11.99
N LEU A 21 12.81 5.13 12.53
CA LEU A 21 11.59 4.31 12.50
C LEU A 21 11.09 4.08 11.06
N LEU A 22 11.15 5.13 10.24
CA LEU A 22 10.72 5.09 8.84
C LEU A 22 11.68 4.31 7.94
N ARG A 23 12.99 4.30 8.24
CA ARG A 23 13.99 3.52 7.50
C ARG A 23 13.81 2.01 7.63
N GLY A 24 13.06 1.55 8.63
CA GLY A 24 12.65 0.15 8.76
C GLY A 24 11.47 -0.24 7.87
N GLN A 25 10.83 0.72 7.18
CA GLN A 25 9.67 0.51 6.32
C GLN A 25 10.06 0.50 4.84
N THR A 26 9.24 -0.18 4.04
CA THR A 26 9.55 -0.50 2.66
C THR A 26 9.50 0.73 1.71
N ASN A 27 10.48 0.83 0.80
CA ASN A 27 10.68 1.75 -0.32
C ASN A 27 11.11 3.19 0.02
N LEU A 28 11.55 3.41 1.26
CA LEU A 28 11.95 4.70 1.76
C LEU A 28 13.48 4.85 1.91
N THR A 29 14.09 5.63 1.03
CA THR A 29 15.50 6.01 1.19
C THR A 29 15.65 7.00 2.35
N ARG A 30 16.84 7.07 2.96
CA ARG A 30 17.15 8.05 4.02
C ARG A 30 16.74 9.48 3.63
N ARG A 31 17.05 9.89 2.40
CA ARG A 31 16.72 11.23 1.90
C ARG A 31 15.21 11.46 1.79
N ARG A 32 14.45 10.44 1.34
CA ARG A 32 12.98 10.52 1.29
C ARG A 32 12.38 10.59 2.69
N ALA A 33 12.90 9.80 3.63
CA ALA A 33 12.49 9.84 5.03
C ALA A 33 12.76 11.21 5.66
N GLU A 34 13.93 11.79 5.42
CA GLU A 34 14.28 13.16 5.87
C GLU A 34 13.30 14.20 5.29
N CYS A 35 13.06 14.18 3.97
CA CYS A 35 12.12 15.11 3.34
C CYS A 35 10.68 14.93 3.88
N PHE A 36 10.25 13.68 4.06
CA PHE A 36 8.92 13.38 4.58
C PHE A 36 8.73 13.87 6.02
N VAL A 37 9.69 13.61 6.91
CA VAL A 37 9.61 14.05 8.32
C VAL A 37 9.58 15.56 8.43
N LYS A 38 10.40 16.26 7.62
CA LYS A 38 10.35 17.73 7.56
C LYS A 38 9.01 18.24 7.03
N LEU A 39 8.49 17.63 5.96
CA LEU A 39 7.16 17.95 5.40
C LEU A 39 6.07 17.78 6.45
N TRP A 40 6.07 16.65 7.14
CA TRP A 40 5.09 16.33 8.15
C TRP A 40 5.12 17.35 9.30
N ALA A 41 6.30 17.62 9.87
CA ALA A 41 6.45 18.62 10.91
C ALA A 41 5.97 20.01 10.46
N TYR A 42 6.35 20.43 9.25
CA TYR A 42 5.96 21.72 8.69
C TYR A 42 4.44 21.85 8.54
N LEU A 43 3.78 20.84 7.95
CA LEU A 43 2.33 20.86 7.76
C LEU A 43 1.59 20.87 9.10
N LEU A 44 2.09 20.15 10.10
CA LEU A 44 1.51 20.16 11.44
C LEU A 44 1.56 21.56 12.07
N VAL A 45 2.74 22.20 12.06
CA VAL A 45 2.88 23.56 12.60
C VAL A 45 1.99 24.54 11.83
N LYS A 46 1.94 24.42 10.49
CA LYS A 46 1.13 25.29 9.63
C LYS A 46 -0.36 25.19 9.95
N GLN A 47 -0.88 23.98 10.17
CA GLN A 47 -2.28 23.79 10.56
C GLN A 47 -2.61 24.42 11.91
N TYR A 48 -1.70 24.33 12.89
CA TYR A 48 -1.91 24.93 14.20
C TYR A 48 -1.86 26.46 14.15
N ASP A 49 -0.93 27.03 13.39
CA ASP A 49 -0.85 28.47 13.12
C ASP A 49 -2.13 28.99 12.45
N GLU A 50 -2.60 28.32 11.40
CA GLU A 50 -3.83 28.68 10.68
C GLU A 50 -5.11 28.51 11.51
N SER A 51 -5.12 27.58 12.46
CA SER A 51 -6.26 27.35 13.37
C SER A 51 -6.24 28.22 14.63
N GLY A 52 -5.23 29.09 14.79
CA GLY A 52 -5.07 29.97 15.96
C GLY A 52 -4.78 29.21 17.26
N ASN A 53 -4.37 27.95 17.18
CA ASN A 53 -4.05 27.13 18.33
C ASN A 53 -2.55 27.26 18.68
N ASN A 54 -2.26 27.56 19.94
CA ASN A 54 -0.87 27.60 20.40
C ASN A 54 -0.30 26.18 20.48
N LEU A 55 0.65 25.88 19.61
CA LEU A 55 1.45 24.67 19.66
C LEU A 55 2.67 24.90 20.56
N GLU A 56 2.92 24.02 21.52
CA GLU A 56 4.16 24.06 22.29
C GLU A 56 5.33 23.65 21.39
N LEU A 57 6.19 24.63 21.08
CA LEU A 57 7.44 24.43 20.35
C LEU A 57 8.61 24.34 21.35
N PRO A 58 9.65 23.53 21.08
CA PRO A 58 9.79 22.63 19.94
C PRO A 58 8.88 21.39 20.05
N LEU A 59 8.40 20.92 18.91
CA LEU A 59 7.65 19.67 18.79
C LEU A 59 8.44 18.49 19.37
N THR A 60 7.86 17.81 20.35
CA THR A 60 8.44 16.57 20.91
C THR A 60 7.93 15.32 20.20
N LYS A 61 6.76 15.42 19.54
CA LYS A 61 6.11 14.34 18.79
C LYS A 61 5.41 14.91 17.55
N LEU A 62 5.34 14.10 16.48
CA LEU A 62 4.57 14.38 15.28
C LEU A 62 3.21 13.68 15.35
N LEU A 63 2.14 14.48 15.34
CA LEU A 63 0.76 14.04 15.13
C LEU A 63 0.41 14.20 13.66
N ALA A 64 -0.54 13.40 13.16
CA ALA A 64 -0.99 13.52 11.78
C ALA A 64 -1.80 14.83 11.62
N PRO A 65 -1.40 15.75 10.71
CA PRO A 65 -2.22 16.89 10.36
C PRO A 65 -3.58 16.43 9.83
N LYS A 66 -4.64 17.17 10.16
CA LYS A 66 -6.01 16.86 9.75
C LYS A 66 -6.29 17.43 8.37
N GLY A 67 -6.65 16.55 7.44
CA GLY A 67 -7.10 16.94 6.10
C GLY A 67 -5.97 17.38 5.18
N PHE A 68 -6.34 18.15 4.16
CA PHE A 68 -5.42 18.69 3.16
C PHE A 68 -4.95 20.09 3.57
N ILE A 69 -3.63 20.29 3.58
CA ILE A 69 -3.00 21.56 3.98
C ILE A 69 -2.22 22.12 2.79
N PRO A 70 -2.40 23.40 2.42
CA PRO A 70 -1.72 23.99 1.28
C PRO A 70 -0.20 23.99 1.49
N CYS A 71 0.55 23.50 0.49
CA CYS A 71 2.00 23.51 0.47
C CYS A 71 2.50 23.73 -0.96
N THR A 72 3.02 24.92 -1.20
CA THR A 72 3.61 25.30 -2.47
C THR A 72 4.91 24.53 -2.73
N HIS A 73 5.28 24.37 -4.01
CA HIS A 73 6.58 23.79 -4.36
C HIS A 73 7.76 24.62 -3.85
N LYS A 74 7.56 25.92 -3.64
CA LYS A 74 8.54 26.82 -3.02
C LYS A 74 8.74 26.50 -1.53
N GLU A 75 7.65 26.39 -0.77
CA GLU A 75 7.70 25.98 0.64
C GLU A 75 8.35 24.59 0.78
N ALA A 76 7.96 23.63 -0.06
CA ALA A 76 8.56 22.31 -0.08
C ALA A 76 10.05 22.35 -0.46
N HIS A 77 10.45 23.22 -1.39
CA HIS A 77 11.85 23.40 -1.78
C HIS A 77 12.70 23.94 -0.64
N GLU A 78 12.24 25.01 0.01
CA GLU A 78 12.89 25.57 1.19
C GLU A 78 13.01 24.51 2.29
N LEU A 79 11.96 23.71 2.50
CA LEU A 79 11.96 22.67 3.51
C LEU A 79 12.93 21.51 3.23
N PHE A 80 13.04 21.08 1.98
CA PHE A 80 13.86 19.92 1.60
C PHE A 80 15.32 20.26 1.35
N TYR A 81 15.59 21.51 0.96
CA TYR A 81 16.89 21.91 0.44
C TYR A 81 17.46 23.18 1.08
N SER A 82 16.89 23.73 2.16
CA SER A 82 17.41 24.94 2.84
C SER A 82 18.89 24.88 3.20
N THR A 83 19.41 23.68 3.50
CA THR A 83 20.82 23.47 3.90
C THR A 83 21.71 22.97 2.77
N GLN A 84 21.20 22.85 1.54
CA GLN A 84 21.93 22.32 0.39
C GLN A 84 21.86 23.29 -0.79
N GLU A 85 23.00 23.59 -1.43
CA GLU A 85 23.05 24.34 -2.70
C GLU A 85 22.40 23.62 -3.89
N ARG A 86 21.78 22.45 -3.67
CA ARG A 86 21.23 21.58 -4.72
C ARG A 86 19.77 21.27 -4.49
N GLY A 87 18.94 21.75 -5.40
CA GLY A 87 17.51 21.46 -5.50
C GLY A 87 16.82 22.60 -6.22
N SER A 88 15.75 22.33 -6.95
CA SER A 88 14.86 23.36 -7.50
C SER A 88 13.44 23.12 -6.99
N GLU A 89 12.55 24.09 -7.15
CA GLU A 89 11.12 23.89 -6.89
C GLU A 89 10.56 22.68 -7.65
N ARG A 90 11.02 22.47 -8.88
CA ARG A 90 10.69 21.27 -9.67
C ARG A 90 11.18 19.99 -8.99
N ALA A 91 12.39 19.99 -8.43
CA ALA A 91 12.92 18.83 -7.70
C ALA A 91 12.11 18.54 -6.43
N ALA A 92 11.66 19.58 -5.73
CA ALA A 92 10.78 19.46 -4.57
C ALA A 92 9.42 18.87 -4.96
N GLY A 93 8.81 19.36 -6.03
CA GLY A 93 7.59 18.76 -6.60
C GLY A 93 7.75 17.28 -6.93
N MET A 94 8.86 16.89 -7.60
CA MET A 94 9.16 15.48 -7.87
C MET A 94 9.41 14.66 -6.60
N MET A 95 9.94 15.25 -5.52
CA MET A 95 10.07 14.58 -4.23
C MET A 95 8.69 14.33 -3.62
N MET A 96 7.79 15.33 -3.65
CA MET A 96 6.41 15.15 -3.20
C MET A 96 5.69 14.07 -4.02
N ASP A 97 5.87 14.01 -5.34
CA ASP A 97 5.32 12.93 -6.17
C ASP A 97 5.82 11.56 -5.72
N LYS A 98 7.12 11.44 -5.41
CA LYS A 98 7.71 10.19 -4.90
C LYS A 98 7.15 9.81 -3.54
N LEU A 99 6.96 10.77 -2.63
CA LEU A 99 6.35 10.53 -1.32
C LEU A 99 4.89 10.10 -1.45
N ALA A 100 4.13 10.72 -2.36
CA ALA A 100 2.74 10.37 -2.63
C ALA A 100 2.64 8.96 -3.21
N THR A 101 3.54 8.65 -4.13
CA THR A 101 3.65 7.33 -4.77
C THR A 101 3.94 6.20 -3.79
N ILE A 102 4.70 6.47 -2.71
CA ILE A 102 5.00 5.49 -1.66
C ILE A 102 3.85 5.39 -0.62
N GLY A 103 2.81 6.21 -0.77
CA GLY A 103 1.65 6.22 0.13
C GLY A 103 1.90 6.94 1.45
N LEU A 104 2.91 7.82 1.52
CA LEU A 104 3.19 8.61 2.72
C LEU A 104 2.41 9.93 2.76
N ILE A 105 1.99 10.43 1.60
CA ILE A 105 1.16 11.63 1.49
C ILE A 105 0.14 11.45 0.37
N GLU A 106 -0.87 12.28 0.36
CA GLU A 106 -1.72 12.54 -0.79
C GLU A 106 -1.59 13.98 -1.22
N LYS A 107 -1.88 14.23 -2.50
CA LYS A 107 -1.89 15.55 -3.08
C LYS A 107 -3.20 15.82 -3.79
N GLU A 108 -3.73 17.01 -3.58
CA GLU A 108 -4.86 17.55 -4.32
C GLU A 108 -4.47 18.94 -4.82
N PHE A 109 -4.92 19.34 -6.01
CA PHE A 109 -4.69 20.68 -6.53
C PHE A 109 -6.00 21.46 -6.47
N ASP A 110 -6.03 22.54 -5.68
CA ASP A 110 -7.24 23.33 -5.43
C ASP A 110 -7.49 24.45 -6.47
N GLY A 111 -6.64 24.52 -7.51
CA GLY A 111 -6.65 25.58 -8.52
C GLY A 111 -5.54 26.62 -8.34
N ASN A 112 -5.01 26.78 -7.12
CA ASN A 112 -3.98 27.75 -6.78
C ASN A 112 -2.69 27.09 -6.24
N THR A 113 -2.82 26.06 -5.42
CA THR A 113 -1.70 25.41 -4.73
C THR A 113 -1.93 23.91 -4.58
N THR A 114 -0.83 23.17 -4.48
CA THR A 114 -0.88 21.76 -4.11
C THR A 114 -1.21 21.67 -2.62
N CYS A 115 -2.36 21.11 -2.29
CA CYS A 115 -2.71 20.75 -0.93
C CYS A 115 -2.21 19.34 -0.64
N VAL A 116 -1.66 19.14 0.55
CA VAL A 116 -0.98 17.91 0.96
C VAL A 116 -1.65 17.37 2.20
N ARG A 117 -1.96 16.07 2.17
CA ARG A 117 -2.45 15.32 3.33
C ARG A 117 -1.38 14.30 3.71
N VAL A 118 -0.96 14.29 4.97
CA VAL A 118 0.01 13.30 5.46
C VAL A 118 -0.72 12.01 5.80
N ILE A 119 -0.30 10.91 5.19
CA ILE A 119 -0.72 9.56 5.58
C ILE A 119 0.34 9.08 6.57
N SER A 120 0.13 9.33 7.86
CA SER A 120 1.14 9.03 8.87
C SER A 120 1.39 7.52 8.96
N PRO A 121 2.63 7.06 8.69
CA PRO A 121 2.99 5.64 8.76
C PRO A 121 3.35 5.18 10.17
N LEU A 122 3.36 6.10 11.14
CA LEU A 122 3.76 5.88 12.55
C LEU A 122 2.60 6.06 13.54
N THR A 123 1.40 6.34 13.05
CA THR A 123 0.23 6.42 13.92
C THR A 123 -0.18 5.02 14.30
N ASN A 124 0.07 4.66 15.55
CA ASN A 124 -0.96 4.01 16.34
C ASN A 124 -2.23 4.85 16.19
N LEU A 125 -3.15 4.33 15.39
CA LEU A 125 -4.32 4.96 14.81
C LEU A 125 -5.23 5.63 15.84
N ASN A 126 -5.08 6.94 16.04
CA ASN A 126 -5.90 7.70 16.98
C ASN A 126 -6.33 9.09 16.51
N ASP A 127 -6.05 9.52 15.28
CA ASP A 127 -6.60 10.79 14.78
C ASP A 127 -7.76 10.53 13.80
N THR A 128 -8.95 10.62 14.39
CA THR A 128 -10.28 10.57 13.78
C THR A 128 -10.44 11.62 12.68
N VAL A 129 -10.52 11.15 11.43
CA VAL A 129 -11.39 11.76 10.42
C VAL A 129 -12.72 11.01 10.54
N GLN A 130 -13.80 11.72 10.88
CA GLN A 130 -15.11 11.09 10.95
C GLN A 130 -15.49 10.50 9.58
N PRO A 131 -15.99 9.26 9.52
CA PRO A 131 -16.38 8.66 8.25
C PRO A 131 -17.56 9.43 7.66
N LYS A 132 -17.39 9.95 6.42
CA LYS A 132 -18.52 10.12 5.50
C LYS A 132 -19.31 8.80 5.55
N LYS A 133 -20.63 8.85 5.77
CA LYS A 133 -21.54 7.69 5.85
C LYS A 133 -20.94 6.46 5.13
N SER A 134 -20.41 5.52 5.91
CA SER A 134 -19.72 4.36 5.35
C SER A 134 -20.75 3.54 4.57
N VAL A 135 -20.65 3.57 3.25
CA VAL A 135 -21.47 2.73 2.39
C VAL A 135 -21.13 1.28 2.71
N GLU A 136 -22.14 0.46 2.94
CA GLU A 136 -21.94 -0.96 3.21
C GLU A 136 -21.29 -1.64 2.00
N VAL A 137 -20.42 -2.61 2.28
CA VAL A 137 -19.70 -3.36 1.25
C VAL A 137 -19.81 -4.87 1.45
N PHE A 138 -19.69 -5.63 0.37
CA PHE A 138 -19.71 -7.09 0.36
C PHE A 138 -18.62 -7.66 -0.55
N ALA A 139 -18.10 -8.86 -0.23
CA ALA A 139 -17.12 -9.54 -1.05
C ALA A 139 -17.82 -10.35 -2.15
N ASP A 140 -17.24 -10.36 -3.35
CA ASP A 140 -17.84 -10.98 -4.53
C ASP A 140 -16.80 -11.46 -5.55
N VAL A 141 -17.24 -12.27 -6.51
CA VAL A 141 -16.44 -12.71 -7.67
C VAL A 141 -16.04 -11.49 -8.50
N PHE A 142 -14.79 -11.44 -8.94
CA PHE A 142 -14.35 -10.49 -9.96
C PHE A 142 -15.04 -10.80 -11.30
N GLU A 143 -15.82 -9.86 -11.80
CA GLU A 143 -16.53 -9.91 -13.08
C GLU A 143 -15.74 -9.11 -14.14
N PRO A 144 -15.08 -9.77 -15.11
CA PRO A 144 -14.15 -9.12 -16.02
C PRO A 144 -14.75 -8.02 -16.88
N ARG A 145 -16.07 -8.06 -17.09
CA ARG A 145 -16.79 -7.08 -17.91
C ARG A 145 -16.95 -5.72 -17.22
N ILE A 146 -17.09 -5.71 -15.90
CA ILE A 146 -17.40 -4.50 -15.13
C ILE A 146 -16.24 -4.07 -14.21
N ASP A 147 -15.44 -5.03 -13.72
CA ASP A 147 -14.42 -4.72 -12.71
C ASP A 147 -13.06 -4.39 -13.30
N THR A 148 -12.71 -4.97 -14.44
CA THR A 148 -11.36 -4.86 -15.02
C THR A 148 -10.87 -3.41 -15.08
N ILE A 149 -11.71 -2.49 -15.53
CA ILE A 149 -11.31 -1.09 -15.73
C ILE A 149 -11.14 -0.36 -14.38
N PRO A 150 -12.16 -0.31 -13.49
CA PRO A 150 -11.99 0.25 -12.15
C PRO A 150 -10.78 -0.33 -11.41
N VAL A 151 -10.64 -1.66 -11.39
CA VAL A 151 -9.54 -2.35 -10.72
C VAL A 151 -8.18 -1.98 -11.32
N SER A 152 -8.06 -1.96 -12.64
CA SER A 152 -6.82 -1.54 -13.30
C SER A 152 -6.45 -0.08 -13.00
N SER A 153 -7.44 0.79 -12.75
CA SER A 153 -7.23 2.20 -12.46
C SER A 153 -6.57 2.38 -11.10
N TYR A 154 -7.11 1.80 -10.02
CA TYR A 154 -6.49 1.96 -8.70
C TYR A 154 -5.22 1.10 -8.53
N LEU A 155 -5.12 -0.08 -9.16
CA LEU A 155 -3.88 -0.87 -9.13
C LEU A 155 -2.71 -0.10 -9.78
N ARG A 156 -2.96 0.73 -10.80
CA ARG A 156 -1.92 1.60 -11.37
C ARG A 156 -1.29 2.51 -10.31
N HIS A 157 -2.13 3.11 -9.47
CA HIS A 157 -1.69 4.02 -8.41
C HIS A 157 -0.95 3.26 -7.30
N HIS A 158 -1.42 2.05 -6.98
CA HIS A 158 -0.85 1.23 -5.90
C HIS A 158 0.50 0.59 -6.26
N PHE A 159 0.69 0.12 -7.49
CA PHE A 159 1.88 -0.63 -7.92
C PHE A 159 3.00 0.25 -8.51
N ASN A 160 2.93 1.57 -8.31
CA ASN A 160 3.96 2.54 -8.69
C ASN A 160 4.43 2.41 -10.16
N PHE A 161 3.50 2.52 -11.10
CA PHE A 161 3.78 2.41 -12.53
C PHE A 161 4.43 3.65 -13.17
N GLY A 162 4.84 4.64 -12.36
CA GLY A 162 5.17 5.98 -12.86
C GLY A 162 4.00 6.62 -13.62
N ASN A 163 4.27 7.70 -14.36
CA ASN A 163 3.25 8.43 -15.14
C ASN A 163 2.84 7.71 -16.44
N ASN A 164 3.00 6.38 -16.52
CA ASN A 164 2.69 5.63 -17.74
C ASN A 164 1.17 5.40 -17.85
N THR A 165 0.50 6.16 -18.71
CA THR A 165 -0.94 6.01 -19.00
C THR A 165 -1.29 4.65 -19.62
N ALA A 166 -0.34 3.98 -20.30
CA ALA A 166 -0.54 2.65 -20.87
C ALA A 166 -0.55 1.53 -19.81
N ALA A 167 -0.16 1.82 -18.56
CA ALA A 167 -0.14 0.85 -17.48
C ALA A 167 -1.53 0.27 -17.17
N SER A 168 -2.58 1.12 -17.12
CA SER A 168 -3.95 0.63 -16.86
C SER A 168 -4.44 -0.32 -17.96
N HIS A 169 -4.14 -0.04 -19.23
CA HIS A 169 -4.48 -0.94 -20.33
C HIS A 169 -3.75 -2.29 -20.22
N ARG A 170 -2.45 -2.27 -19.86
CA ARG A 170 -1.68 -3.50 -19.62
C ARG A 170 -2.25 -4.31 -18.44
N ILE A 171 -2.51 -3.68 -17.31
CA ILE A 171 -3.12 -4.32 -16.14
C ILE A 171 -4.48 -4.91 -16.51
N ALA A 172 -5.32 -4.16 -17.22
CA ALA A 172 -6.62 -4.63 -17.68
C ALA A 172 -6.51 -5.90 -18.56
N ARG A 173 -5.51 -5.98 -19.44
CA ARG A 173 -5.23 -7.17 -20.25
C ARG A 173 -4.82 -8.36 -19.38
N ILE A 174 -3.95 -8.13 -18.37
CA ILE A 174 -3.50 -9.15 -17.42
C ILE A 174 -4.70 -9.73 -16.64
N LEU A 175 -5.50 -8.86 -16.02
CA LEU A 175 -6.67 -9.27 -15.24
C LEU A 175 -7.67 -10.07 -16.09
N ARG A 176 -7.97 -9.61 -17.31
CA ARG A 176 -8.85 -10.38 -18.22
C ARG A 176 -8.28 -11.74 -18.57
N ASN A 177 -6.97 -11.85 -18.77
CA ASN A 177 -6.35 -13.13 -19.07
C ASN A 177 -6.40 -14.08 -17.88
N TRP A 178 -6.11 -13.59 -16.67
CA TRP A 178 -6.23 -14.39 -15.45
C TRP A 178 -7.66 -14.85 -15.22
N SER A 179 -8.66 -14.00 -15.44
CA SER A 179 -10.08 -14.36 -15.24
C SER A 179 -10.59 -15.50 -16.11
N LYS A 180 -9.90 -15.83 -17.20
CA LYS A 180 -10.28 -16.96 -18.07
C LYS A 180 -9.97 -18.31 -17.45
N GLN A 181 -9.07 -18.37 -16.47
CA GLN A 181 -8.60 -19.63 -15.87
C GLN A 181 -9.56 -20.13 -14.79
N SER A 182 -9.97 -19.24 -13.89
CA SER A 182 -10.94 -19.56 -12.85
C SER A 182 -11.59 -18.28 -12.31
N SER A 183 -12.84 -18.37 -11.87
CA SER A 183 -13.53 -17.29 -11.17
C SER A 183 -13.14 -17.20 -9.69
N ALA A 184 -12.52 -18.24 -9.13
CA ALA A 184 -12.16 -18.29 -7.71
C ALA A 184 -10.88 -17.48 -7.38
N ILE A 185 -10.01 -17.28 -8.38
CA ILE A 185 -8.68 -16.67 -8.17
C ILE A 185 -8.73 -15.17 -7.94
N MET A 186 -9.80 -14.47 -8.33
CA MET A 186 -9.89 -13.01 -8.23
C MET A 186 -11.22 -12.60 -7.61
N ARG A 187 -11.12 -11.72 -6.62
CA ARG A 187 -12.24 -11.34 -5.77
C ARG A 187 -12.21 -9.84 -5.54
N VAL A 188 -13.39 -9.26 -5.37
CA VAL A 188 -13.58 -7.82 -5.18
C VAL A 188 -14.41 -7.54 -3.96
N LEU A 189 -14.17 -6.38 -3.35
CA LEU A 189 -15.04 -5.81 -2.33
C LEU A 189 -15.90 -4.74 -3.01
N ARG A 190 -17.21 -4.93 -3.05
CA ARG A 190 -18.17 -4.05 -3.75
C ARG A 190 -18.97 -3.21 -2.78
N ARG A 191 -19.31 -2.00 -3.19
CA ARG A 191 -20.35 -1.21 -2.51
C ARG A 191 -21.74 -1.79 -2.78
N CYS A 192 -22.58 -1.85 -1.75
CA CYS A 192 -23.95 -2.31 -1.87
C CYS A 192 -24.86 -1.37 -2.69
N ASP A 193 -24.53 -0.09 -2.77
CA ASP A 193 -25.39 0.92 -3.40
C ASP A 193 -25.29 0.95 -4.94
N ASN A 194 -24.10 0.68 -5.49
CA ASN A 194 -23.83 0.81 -6.91
C ASN A 194 -22.94 -0.30 -7.50
N ASN A 195 -22.59 -1.33 -6.71
CA ASN A 195 -21.71 -2.45 -7.08
C ASN A 195 -20.29 -2.06 -7.51
N TYR A 196 -19.87 -0.80 -7.29
CA TYR A 196 -18.54 -0.34 -7.64
C TYR A 196 -17.48 -1.03 -6.78
N PRO A 197 -16.41 -1.60 -7.38
CA PRO A 197 -15.37 -2.29 -6.64
C PRO A 197 -14.44 -1.30 -5.93
N VAL A 198 -14.34 -1.44 -4.61
CA VAL A 198 -13.51 -0.62 -3.70
C VAL A 198 -12.40 -1.45 -3.04
N GLY A 199 -12.28 -2.73 -3.40
CA GLY A 199 -11.18 -3.59 -2.99
C GLY A 199 -11.01 -4.75 -3.96
N PHE A 200 -9.81 -5.32 -3.98
CA PHE A 200 -9.45 -6.44 -4.84
C PHE A 200 -8.35 -7.27 -4.22
N TYR A 201 -8.47 -8.58 -4.39
CA TYR A 201 -7.34 -9.49 -4.23
C TYR A 201 -7.30 -10.56 -5.31
N VAL A 202 -6.13 -11.16 -5.45
CA VAL A 202 -5.91 -12.29 -6.35
C VAL A 202 -5.09 -13.39 -5.66
N LEU A 203 -5.66 -14.59 -5.62
CA LEU A 203 -5.02 -15.83 -5.19
C LEU A 203 -4.56 -16.58 -6.45
N TYR A 204 -3.29 -16.46 -6.80
CA TYR A 204 -2.74 -16.95 -8.05
C TYR A 204 -2.10 -18.32 -7.83
N PRO A 205 -2.69 -19.43 -8.31
CA PRO A 205 -2.09 -20.75 -8.19
C PRO A 205 -0.85 -20.84 -9.09
N VAL A 206 0.23 -21.41 -8.59
CA VAL A 206 1.56 -21.28 -9.19
C VAL A 206 1.98 -22.60 -9.81
N ALA A 207 2.39 -22.55 -11.09
CA ALA A 207 2.92 -23.73 -11.75
C ALA A 207 4.28 -24.11 -11.13
N LYS A 208 4.54 -25.41 -10.97
CA LYS A 208 5.74 -25.95 -10.32
C LYS A 208 7.04 -25.32 -10.81
N GLU A 209 7.18 -25.05 -12.11
CA GLU A 209 8.41 -24.45 -12.66
C GLU A 209 8.67 -23.01 -12.17
N SER A 210 7.69 -22.35 -11.55
CA SER A 210 7.80 -20.98 -11.06
C SER A 210 8.12 -20.90 -9.56
N GLU A 211 8.09 -22.02 -8.83
CA GLU A 211 8.29 -22.05 -7.38
C GLU A 211 9.71 -21.59 -6.98
N GLU A 212 10.71 -21.86 -7.81
CA GLU A 212 12.09 -21.43 -7.56
C GLU A 212 12.22 -19.90 -7.40
N ASN A 213 11.31 -19.12 -8.00
CA ASN A 213 11.34 -17.66 -7.91
C ASN A 213 11.17 -17.14 -6.48
N TYR A 214 10.51 -17.89 -5.58
CA TYR A 214 10.33 -17.52 -4.18
C TYR A 214 11.63 -17.56 -3.36
N PHE A 215 12.67 -18.20 -3.90
CA PHE A 215 14.01 -18.28 -3.32
C PHE A 215 15.00 -17.34 -4.01
N THR A 216 14.48 -16.41 -4.82
CA THR A 216 15.26 -15.38 -5.50
C THR A 216 14.73 -14.00 -5.14
N SER A 217 15.41 -12.95 -5.62
CA SER A 217 15.00 -11.57 -5.35
C SER A 217 13.54 -11.31 -5.78
N PRO A 218 12.69 -10.79 -4.87
CA PRO A 218 11.27 -10.56 -5.13
C PRO A 218 11.01 -9.51 -6.21
N ARG A 219 11.98 -8.61 -6.48
CA ARG A 219 11.82 -7.54 -7.49
C ARG A 219 11.51 -8.08 -8.87
N HIS A 220 12.05 -9.25 -9.20
CA HIS A 220 11.88 -9.89 -10.51
C HIS A 220 10.45 -10.39 -10.70
N SER A 221 9.70 -10.59 -9.61
CA SER A 221 8.34 -11.12 -9.61
C SER A 221 7.25 -10.04 -9.57
N LEU A 222 7.61 -8.75 -9.54
CA LEU A 222 6.67 -7.61 -9.55
C LEU A 222 6.09 -7.35 -10.94
N TYR A 223 5.37 -8.33 -11.50
CA TYR A 223 4.92 -8.30 -12.90
C TYR A 223 4.02 -7.11 -13.24
N PHE A 224 3.20 -6.65 -12.30
CA PHE A 224 2.50 -5.39 -12.45
C PHE A 224 3.53 -4.28 -12.66
N SER A 225 4.42 -4.00 -11.71
CA SER A 225 5.35 -2.86 -11.77
C SER A 225 6.40 -2.89 -12.89
N VAL A 226 6.75 -4.05 -13.46
CA VAL A 226 7.79 -4.17 -14.50
C VAL A 226 7.16 -4.14 -15.89
N ASN A 227 7.72 -3.37 -16.84
CA ASN A 227 7.29 -3.39 -18.24
C ASN A 227 7.85 -4.61 -19.00
N SER A 228 7.42 -5.81 -18.58
CA SER A 228 7.74 -7.08 -19.24
C SER A 228 6.53 -7.62 -19.99
N ASP A 229 6.78 -8.22 -21.16
CA ASP A 229 5.76 -8.92 -21.94
C ASP A 229 5.43 -10.30 -21.35
N SER A 230 6.40 -10.98 -20.73
CA SER A 230 6.19 -12.27 -20.07
C SER A 230 6.06 -12.12 -18.55
N ASP A 231 5.12 -12.87 -17.97
CA ASP A 231 5.00 -13.05 -16.53
C ASP A 231 6.09 -14.04 -16.07
N PRO A 232 6.98 -13.66 -15.13
CA PRO A 232 7.98 -14.57 -14.55
C PRO A 232 7.34 -15.71 -13.74
N ILE A 233 6.11 -15.55 -13.24
CA ILE A 233 5.40 -16.56 -12.47
C ILE A 233 4.22 -17.06 -13.29
N LYS A 234 4.28 -18.32 -13.71
CA LYS A 234 3.22 -18.96 -14.50
C LYS A 234 2.10 -19.45 -13.59
N MET A 235 0.87 -19.33 -14.08
CA MET A 235 -0.31 -19.83 -13.38
C MET A 235 -0.42 -21.35 -13.61
N ALA A 236 -0.70 -22.10 -12.56
CA ALA A 236 -1.14 -23.49 -12.70
C ALA A 236 -2.57 -23.55 -13.24
N VAL A 237 -2.92 -24.66 -13.88
CA VAL A 237 -4.27 -24.92 -14.39
C VAL A 237 -5.06 -25.79 -13.42
N PRO A 238 -6.38 -25.61 -13.26
CA PRO A 238 -7.18 -26.49 -12.41
C PRO A 238 -6.95 -27.97 -12.72
N GLY A 239 -6.76 -28.78 -11.68
CA GLY A 239 -6.40 -30.19 -11.78
C GLY A 239 -4.89 -30.47 -11.79
N ASP A 240 -4.03 -29.45 -11.76
CA ASP A 240 -2.58 -29.64 -11.61
C ASP A 240 -2.24 -30.12 -10.21
N THR A 241 -1.90 -31.41 -10.11
CA THR A 241 -1.49 -32.07 -8.85
C THR A 241 -0.10 -31.67 -8.39
N ASN A 242 0.65 -30.88 -9.15
CA ASN A 242 1.96 -30.37 -8.74
C ASN A 242 1.90 -28.92 -8.25
N CYS A 243 0.73 -28.28 -8.27
CA CYS A 243 0.57 -26.93 -7.75
C CYS A 243 0.56 -26.96 -6.22
N THR A 244 1.70 -26.65 -5.61
CA THR A 244 1.84 -26.62 -4.15
C THR A 244 1.66 -25.22 -3.56
N CYS A 245 1.79 -24.19 -4.39
CA CYS A 245 1.92 -22.81 -3.96
C CYS A 245 0.81 -21.91 -4.53
N ILE A 246 0.38 -20.93 -3.73
CA ILE A 246 -0.36 -19.73 -4.18
C ILE A 246 0.47 -18.47 -3.96
N HIS A 247 0.39 -17.55 -4.91
CA HIS A 247 0.87 -16.19 -4.76
C HIS A 247 -0.30 -15.22 -4.60
N ILE A 248 -0.32 -14.46 -3.51
CA ILE A 248 -1.17 -13.27 -3.41
C ILE A 248 -0.58 -12.16 -4.29
N ARG A 249 -0.94 -12.15 -5.59
CA ARG A 249 -0.35 -11.24 -6.60
C ARG A 249 -0.82 -9.79 -6.46
N GLY A 250 -1.89 -9.58 -5.70
CA GLY A 250 -2.49 -8.28 -5.49
C GLY A 250 -3.43 -8.34 -4.30
N TRP A 251 -3.38 -7.30 -3.49
CA TRP A 251 -4.27 -7.05 -2.37
C TRP A 251 -4.38 -5.54 -2.21
N TYR A 252 -5.60 -5.03 -2.21
CA TYR A 252 -5.87 -3.61 -2.04
C TYR A 252 -7.30 -3.38 -1.56
N ILE A 253 -7.48 -2.42 -0.64
CA ILE A 253 -8.77 -1.83 -0.30
C ILE A 253 -8.58 -0.31 -0.34
N GLU A 254 -9.53 0.40 -0.94
CA GLU A 254 -9.52 1.87 -0.96
C GLU A 254 -9.47 2.43 0.48
N PRO A 255 -8.68 3.50 0.75
CA PRO A 255 -8.48 4.03 2.10
C PRO A 255 -9.78 4.32 2.86
N ASP A 256 -10.80 4.86 2.18
CA ASP A 256 -12.10 5.18 2.77
C ASP A 256 -12.88 3.93 3.24
N TYR A 257 -12.49 2.73 2.78
CA TYR A 257 -13.10 1.45 3.13
C TYR A 257 -12.18 0.55 3.94
N LEU A 258 -10.96 1.02 4.26
CA LEU A 258 -9.93 0.26 4.98
C LEU A 258 -10.17 0.29 6.49
N ASN A 259 -11.21 -0.43 6.94
CA ASN A 259 -11.56 -0.59 8.35
C ASN A 259 -11.56 -2.07 8.77
N PHE A 260 -11.60 -2.31 10.08
CA PHE A 260 -11.52 -3.66 10.68
C PHE A 260 -12.57 -4.61 10.10
N ASN A 261 -13.82 -4.17 10.01
CA ASN A 261 -14.94 -5.02 9.58
C ASN A 261 -14.79 -5.43 8.11
N ASN A 262 -14.39 -4.49 7.26
CA ASN A 262 -14.19 -4.74 5.83
C ASN A 262 -12.98 -5.63 5.57
N ILE A 263 -11.88 -5.45 6.31
CA ILE A 263 -10.70 -6.32 6.23
C ILE A 263 -11.05 -7.74 6.67
N CYS A 264 -11.71 -7.91 7.83
CA CYS A 264 -12.17 -9.21 8.29
C CYS A 264 -13.04 -9.90 7.24
N LYS A 265 -14.05 -9.18 6.71
CA LYS A 265 -14.95 -9.69 5.67
C LYS A 265 -14.19 -10.16 4.43
N PHE A 266 -13.20 -9.39 3.98
CA PHE A 266 -12.46 -9.71 2.77
C PHE A 266 -11.46 -10.86 2.97
N LEU A 267 -10.87 -10.98 4.17
CA LEU A 267 -10.01 -12.10 4.52
C LEU A 267 -10.79 -13.41 4.72
N GLU A 268 -12.00 -13.35 5.29
CA GLU A 268 -12.89 -14.52 5.37
C GLU A 268 -13.30 -15.02 3.97
N ASP A 269 -13.61 -14.11 3.05
CA ASP A 269 -13.82 -14.45 1.64
C ASP A 269 -12.57 -15.10 1.03
N GLY A 270 -11.38 -14.63 1.42
CA GLY A 270 -10.09 -15.23 1.08
C GLY A 270 -9.96 -16.67 1.55
N LYS A 271 -10.29 -16.96 2.82
CA LYS A 271 -10.27 -18.32 3.37
C LYS A 271 -11.25 -19.23 2.61
N GLN A 272 -12.47 -18.76 2.34
CA GLN A 272 -13.46 -19.52 1.58
C GLN A 272 -13.03 -19.79 0.14
N SER A 273 -12.41 -18.81 -0.52
CA SER A 273 -11.87 -18.95 -1.87
C SER A 273 -10.73 -19.96 -1.89
N LEU A 274 -9.83 -19.90 -0.90
CA LEU A 274 -8.70 -20.81 -0.77
C LEU A 274 -9.16 -22.26 -0.53
N THR A 275 -10.15 -22.47 0.34
CA THR A 275 -10.74 -23.80 0.54
C THR A 275 -11.37 -24.37 -0.74
N LYS A 276 -12.02 -23.52 -1.56
CA LYS A 276 -12.52 -23.95 -2.88
C LYS A 276 -11.38 -24.31 -3.82
N MET A 277 -10.30 -23.53 -3.82
CA MET A 277 -9.13 -23.80 -4.66
C MET A 277 -8.42 -25.10 -4.28
N GLN A 278 -8.45 -25.54 -3.02
CA GLN A 278 -7.89 -26.85 -2.64
C GLN A 278 -8.60 -28.04 -3.32
N ALA A 279 -9.84 -27.88 -3.81
CA ALA A 279 -10.49 -28.89 -4.64
C ALA A 279 -9.90 -28.95 -6.06
N ASP A 280 -9.50 -27.80 -6.61
CA ASP A 280 -8.88 -27.69 -7.93
C ASP A 280 -7.38 -28.03 -7.89
N PHE A 281 -6.73 -27.82 -6.73
CA PHE A 281 -5.30 -28.01 -6.49
C PHE A 281 -5.06 -28.77 -5.18
N PRO A 282 -5.13 -30.12 -5.18
CA PRO A 282 -5.13 -30.92 -3.95
C PRO A 282 -3.87 -30.81 -3.09
N GLU A 283 -2.71 -30.56 -3.72
CA GLU A 283 -1.41 -30.45 -3.04
C GLU A 283 -1.08 -29.02 -2.56
N LEU A 284 -2.04 -28.10 -2.66
CA LEU A 284 -1.87 -26.70 -2.29
C LEU A 284 -1.63 -26.54 -0.78
N CYS A 285 -0.42 -26.14 -0.41
CA CYS A 285 0.04 -26.07 0.98
C CYS A 285 0.77 -24.78 1.35
N ASP A 286 1.27 -24.01 0.37
CA ASP A 286 2.13 -22.85 0.61
C ASP A 286 1.54 -21.55 0.04
N MET A 287 1.70 -20.43 0.76
CA MET A 287 1.20 -19.12 0.34
C MET A 287 2.27 -18.03 0.48
N TYR A 288 2.48 -17.30 -0.61
CA TYR A 288 3.50 -16.27 -0.74
C TYR A 288 2.89 -14.90 -1.10
N THR A 289 3.53 -13.83 -0.65
CA THR A 289 3.16 -12.45 -1.03
C THR A 289 4.37 -11.52 -1.00
N ILE A 290 4.26 -10.40 -1.73
CA ILE A 290 5.17 -9.27 -1.64
C ILE A 290 4.34 -8.04 -1.25
N PRO A 291 4.32 -7.64 0.05
CA PRO A 291 3.62 -6.42 0.44
C PRO A 291 4.38 -5.20 -0.10
N LEU A 292 3.67 -4.36 -0.85
CA LEU A 292 4.26 -3.15 -1.47
C LEU A 292 4.13 -1.90 -0.62
N GLN A 293 3.18 -1.90 0.32
CA GLN A 293 2.93 -0.79 1.23
C GLN A 293 3.10 -1.23 2.68
N PRO A 294 3.62 -0.37 3.58
CA PRO A 294 3.85 -0.72 4.98
C PRO A 294 2.61 -1.24 5.71
N ILE A 295 1.42 -0.70 5.39
CA ILE A 295 0.17 -1.15 6.02
C ILE A 295 -0.16 -2.61 5.71
N TYR A 296 0.11 -3.06 4.48
CA TYR A 296 -0.13 -4.44 4.07
C TYR A 296 0.98 -5.40 4.56
N GLU A 297 2.18 -4.90 4.77
CA GLU A 297 3.24 -5.66 5.43
C GLU A 297 2.92 -5.92 6.91
N GLN A 298 2.40 -4.90 7.61
CA GLN A 298 1.89 -5.05 8.99
C GLN A 298 0.72 -6.04 9.04
N LEU A 299 -0.21 -5.93 8.08
CA LEU A 299 -1.31 -6.89 7.94
C LEU A 299 -0.80 -8.32 7.73
N ALA A 300 0.10 -8.54 6.78
CA ALA A 300 0.67 -9.86 6.52
C ALA A 300 1.39 -10.41 7.76
N THR A 301 2.17 -9.57 8.45
CA THR A 301 2.86 -9.97 9.68
C THR A 301 1.88 -10.38 10.78
N ALA A 302 0.79 -9.62 10.98
CA ALA A 302 -0.24 -9.98 11.95
C ALA A 302 -0.91 -11.31 11.59
N LEU A 303 -1.16 -11.55 10.31
CA LEU A 303 -1.69 -12.82 9.79
C LEU A 303 -0.71 -13.99 9.93
N GLY A 304 0.50 -13.78 10.47
CA GLY A 304 1.49 -14.83 10.70
C GLY A 304 2.37 -15.13 9.48
N PHE A 305 2.40 -14.25 8.49
CA PHE A 305 3.39 -14.37 7.43
C PHE A 305 4.77 -13.99 7.94
N HIS A 306 5.79 -14.75 7.55
CA HIS A 306 7.18 -14.52 7.90
C HIS A 306 8.00 -14.13 6.67
N LYS A 307 8.96 -13.22 6.84
CA LYS A 307 9.89 -12.86 5.77
C LYS A 307 10.88 -14.00 5.53
N ILE A 308 11.07 -14.39 4.28
CA ILE A 308 11.97 -15.50 3.90
C ILE A 308 13.15 -15.05 3.03
N GLU A 309 12.94 -14.06 2.15
CA GLU A 309 13.98 -13.58 1.24
C GLU A 309 13.76 -12.09 0.97
N SER A 310 14.84 -11.30 0.93
CA SER A 310 14.76 -9.84 0.80
C SER A 310 15.56 -9.38 -0.41
N ASP A 311 15.07 -8.37 -1.11
CA ASP A 311 15.85 -7.81 -2.21
C ASP A 311 17.08 -7.03 -1.68
N PRO A 312 18.28 -7.22 -2.23
CA PRO A 312 19.47 -6.50 -1.79
C PRO A 312 19.46 -5.00 -2.16
N HIS A 313 18.60 -4.57 -3.08
CA HIS A 313 18.61 -3.22 -3.66
C HIS A 313 17.33 -2.42 -3.43
N SER A 314 16.35 -3.03 -2.80
CA SER A 314 15.06 -2.45 -2.45
C SER A 314 14.62 -3.08 -1.15
N SER A 315 13.51 -2.59 -0.61
CA SER A 315 13.04 -3.08 0.68
C SER A 315 12.02 -4.21 0.56
N VAL A 316 11.65 -4.60 -0.67
CA VAL A 316 10.63 -5.64 -0.84
C VAL A 316 11.19 -6.97 -0.40
N SER A 317 10.33 -7.78 0.22
CA SER A 317 10.68 -9.10 0.72
C SER A 317 9.56 -10.08 0.38
N TRP A 318 9.93 -11.31 0.10
CA TRP A 318 9.00 -12.43 0.08
C TRP A 318 8.53 -12.70 1.51
N MET A 319 7.21 -12.78 1.66
CA MET A 319 6.56 -13.21 2.89
C MET A 319 5.81 -14.51 2.65
N TYR A 320 5.89 -15.43 3.62
CA TYR A 320 5.41 -16.80 3.52
C TYR A 320 4.54 -17.20 4.70
N ILE A 321 3.50 -17.98 4.43
CA ILE A 321 2.76 -18.77 5.43
C ILE A 321 2.28 -20.08 4.79
N ALA A 322 2.20 -21.15 5.59
CA ALA A 322 1.50 -22.36 5.17
C ALA A 322 -0.02 -22.12 5.08
N VAL A 323 -0.65 -22.62 4.03
CA VAL A 323 -2.10 -22.53 3.77
C VAL A 323 -2.90 -23.04 4.97
N ASP A 324 -2.52 -24.18 5.53
CA ASP A 324 -3.20 -24.76 6.69
C ASP A 324 -3.16 -23.87 7.94
N ASN A 325 -2.06 -23.14 8.13
CA ASN A 325 -1.95 -22.21 9.25
C ASN A 325 -2.84 -20.98 9.02
N TYR A 326 -2.87 -20.47 7.79
CA TYR A 326 -3.73 -19.35 7.41
C TYR A 326 -5.22 -19.69 7.57
N LEU A 327 -5.64 -20.88 7.13
CA LEU A 327 -7.02 -21.34 7.23
C LEU A 327 -7.50 -21.51 8.69
N LYS A 328 -6.59 -21.78 9.63
CA LYS A 328 -6.89 -21.92 11.06
C LYS A 328 -6.93 -20.59 11.82
N LEU A 329 -6.60 -19.45 11.20
CA LEU A 329 -6.58 -18.15 11.87
C LEU A 329 -7.98 -17.73 12.33
N GLU A 330 -8.08 -17.34 13.60
CA GLU A 330 -9.19 -16.60 14.18
C GLU A 330 -9.02 -15.11 13.84
N LEU A 331 -9.53 -14.70 12.67
CA LEU A 331 -9.22 -13.39 12.07
C LEU A 331 -9.54 -12.23 13.01
N THR A 332 -10.66 -12.27 13.73
CA THR A 332 -11.04 -11.20 14.66
C THR A 332 -10.03 -11.01 15.79
N LYS A 333 -9.47 -12.11 16.31
CA LYS A 333 -8.46 -12.09 17.36
C LYS A 333 -7.10 -11.64 16.83
N VAL A 334 -6.69 -12.20 15.70
CA VAL A 334 -5.42 -11.87 15.03
C VAL A 334 -5.35 -10.39 14.67
N LEU A 335 -6.44 -9.87 14.10
CA LEU A 335 -6.52 -8.50 13.64
C LEU A 335 -6.78 -7.51 14.76
N SER A 336 -7.19 -7.93 15.96
CA SER A 336 -7.38 -7.03 17.11
C SER A 336 -6.10 -6.32 17.56
N VAL A 337 -4.93 -6.88 17.22
CA VAL A 337 -3.62 -6.27 17.47
C VAL A 337 -3.38 -5.10 16.52
N LEU A 338 -4.01 -5.13 15.35
CA LEU A 338 -4.01 -4.05 14.40
C LEU A 338 -5.15 -3.11 14.73
N LYS A 339 -4.83 -1.82 14.79
CA LYS A 339 -5.87 -0.80 14.90
C LYS A 339 -6.32 -0.49 13.47
N PHE A 340 -7.61 -0.58 13.21
CA PHE A 340 -8.20 -0.12 11.96
C PHE A 340 -9.36 0.79 12.36
N ASN A 341 -9.42 1.99 11.78
CA ASN A 341 -10.49 2.95 12.07
C ASN A 341 -11.75 2.57 11.28
#